data_AF-A0AA37IKE7-F1
#
_entry.id   AF-A0AA37IKE7-F1
#
_cell.length_a   1.000
_cell.length_b   1.000
_cell.length_c   1.000
_cell.angle_alpha   90.00
_cell.angle_beta   90.00
_cell.angle_gamma   90.00
#
_symmetry.space_group_name_H-M   'P 1'
#
loop_
_entity.id
_entity.type
_entity.pdbx_description
1 polymer ?
#
loop_
_entity_poly.entity_id
_entity_poly.type
_entity_poly.pdbx_seq_one_letter_code
_entity_poly.pdbx_strand_id
1 'polypeptide(L)'
;MLKPKINVFIAGEALLAAKKKVVDQCVENAKAEGSSLAAAEKKGARLFYAFAKTCYGFSEATTAQYLRAYERFVDSRHRAEMEALFSASELAVLAAYSDDELTEIVSAKAANPRLTRDGIRQLLKSRQAA
;
A
#
# COMPACT_ATOMS: atom_id res chain seq x y z
N MET A 1 3.48 19.18 17.07
CA MET A 1 4.34 18.79 15.93
C MET A 1 3.53 17.93 14.97
N LEU A 2 3.33 18.37 13.73
CA LEU A 2 2.71 17.53 12.69
C LEU A 2 3.64 16.35 12.41
N LYS A 3 3.13 15.12 12.50
CA LYS A 3 3.90 13.94 12.09
C LYS A 3 4.29 14.09 10.61
N PRO A 4 5.55 13.81 10.22
CA PRO A 4 5.95 13.86 8.83
C PRO A 4 5.05 12.96 7.98
N LYS A 5 4.71 13.44 6.77
CA LYS A 5 3.90 12.68 5.81
C LYS A 5 4.67 11.39 5.48
N ILE A 6 4.08 10.24 5.78
CA ILE A 6 4.68 8.95 5.43
C ILE A 6 4.60 8.78 3.91
N ASN A 7 5.75 8.52 3.29
CA ASN A 7 5.82 8.12 1.90
C ASN A 7 5.48 6.63 1.81
N VAL A 8 4.33 6.32 1.19
CA VAL A 8 3.84 4.95 1.02
C VAL A 8 4.72 4.12 0.11
N PHE A 9 5.43 4.73 -0.83
CA PHE A 9 6.31 4.00 -1.74
C PHE A 9 7.52 3.44 -1.01
N ILE A 10 8.18 4.27 -0.20
CA ILE A 10 9.30 3.85 0.65
C ILE A 10 8.82 2.84 1.71
N ALA A 11 7.72 3.14 2.40
CA ALA A 11 7.22 2.25 3.45
C ALA A 11 6.72 0.91 2.87
N GLY A 12 6.03 0.94 1.74
CA GLY A 12 5.46 -0.22 1.07
C GLY A 12 6.54 -1.14 0.49
N GLU A 13 7.56 -0.59 -0.15
CA GLU A 13 8.72 -1.36 -0.63
C GLU A 13 9.42 -2.08 0.53
N ALA A 14 9.70 -1.36 1.63
CA ALA A 14 10.31 -1.94 2.82
C ALA A 14 9.44 -3.04 3.45
N LEU A 15 8.12 -2.83 3.53
CA LEU A 15 7.17 -3.82 4.04
C LEU A 15 7.09 -5.05 3.13
N LEU A 16 7.12 -4.87 1.80
CA LEU A 16 7.08 -5.98 0.85
C LEU A 16 8.35 -6.83 0.95
N ALA A 17 9.52 -6.19 1.01
CA ALA A 17 10.80 -6.86 1.22
C ALA A 17 10.83 -7.63 2.56
N ALA A 18 10.33 -7.01 3.63
CA ALA A 18 10.22 -7.65 4.95
C ALA A 18 9.27 -8.86 4.92
N LYS A 19 8.10 -8.72 4.29
CA LYS A 19 7.13 -9.82 4.11
C LYS A 19 7.77 -11.00 3.41
N LYS A 20 8.46 -10.75 2.28
CA LYS A 20 9.17 -11.79 1.54
C LYS A 20 10.20 -12.50 2.42
N LYS A 21 11.06 -11.75 3.11
CA LYS A 21 12.08 -12.32 4.00
C LYS A 21 11.49 -13.20 5.12
N VAL A 22 10.41 -12.75 5.76
CA VAL A 22 9.76 -13.50 6.86
C VAL A 22 9.11 -14.79 6.33
N VAL A 23 8.44 -14.72 5.18
CA VAL A 23 7.81 -15.88 4.54
C VAL A 23 8.87 -16.87 4.07
N ASP A 24 9.90 -16.41 3.36
CA ASP A 24 10.99 -17.24 2.86
C ASP A 24 11.69 -17.97 4.01
N GLN A 25 11.97 -17.29 5.12
CA GLN A 25 12.56 -17.92 6.30
C GLN A 25 11.68 -19.04 6.87
N CYS A 26 10.35 -18.85 6.91
CA CYS A 26 9.44 -19.89 7.37
C CYS A 26 9.43 -21.10 6.43
N VAL A 27 9.46 -20.84 5.12
CA VAL A 27 9.48 -21.87 4.08
C VAL A 27 10.79 -22.67 4.11
N GLU A 28 11.94 -22.01 4.23
CA GLU A 28 13.24 -22.68 4.32
C GLU A 28 13.33 -23.56 5.57
N ASN A 29 12.82 -23.11 6.72
CA ASN A 29 12.75 -23.94 7.92
C ASN A 29 11.87 -25.19 7.68
N ALA A 30 10.71 -25.02 7.03
CA ALA A 30 9.83 -26.15 6.73
C ALA A 30 10.46 -27.15 5.74
N LYS A 31 11.24 -26.68 4.76
CA LYS A 31 12.03 -27.55 3.87
C LYS A 31 13.05 -28.38 4.65
N ALA A 32 13.81 -27.74 5.55
CA ALA A 32 14.80 -28.41 6.37
C ALA A 32 14.17 -29.45 7.33
N GLU A 33 12.96 -29.17 7.82
CA GLU A 33 12.20 -30.02 8.73
C GLU A 33 11.34 -31.09 8.01
N GLY A 34 11.31 -31.11 6.66
CA GLY A 34 10.43 -32.01 5.90
C GLY A 34 8.93 -31.76 6.12
N SER A 35 8.57 -30.55 6.53
CA SER A 35 7.21 -30.15 6.92
C SER A 35 6.44 -29.46 5.78
N SER A 36 5.14 -29.20 5.99
CA SER A 36 4.27 -28.59 4.97
C SER A 36 4.67 -27.15 4.62
N LEU A 37 5.01 -26.92 3.35
CA LEU A 37 5.36 -25.59 2.82
C LEU A 37 4.17 -24.61 2.85
N ALA A 38 2.98 -25.07 2.46
CA ALA A 38 1.78 -24.23 2.48
C ALA A 38 1.39 -23.77 3.91
N ALA A 39 1.64 -24.61 4.92
CA ALA A 39 1.45 -24.22 6.32
C ALA A 39 2.50 -23.18 6.74
N ALA A 40 3.74 -23.32 6.28
CA ALA A 40 4.82 -22.38 6.55
C ALA A 40 4.59 -21.00 5.92
N GLU A 41 4.08 -20.95 4.68
CA GLU A 41 3.68 -19.70 4.03
C GLU A 41 2.62 -18.95 4.84
N LYS A 42 1.57 -19.66 5.27
CA LYS A 42 0.51 -19.09 6.12
C LYS A 42 1.05 -18.60 7.46
N LYS A 43 1.98 -19.36 8.07
CA LYS A 43 2.65 -18.97 9.31
C LYS A 43 3.48 -17.69 9.11
N GLY A 44 4.28 -17.64 8.04
CA GLY A 44 5.08 -16.48 7.68
C GLY A 44 4.24 -15.23 7.43
N ALA A 45 3.13 -15.36 6.71
CA ALA A 45 2.21 -14.25 6.45
C ALA A 45 1.58 -13.70 7.76
N ARG A 46 1.26 -14.55 8.73
CA ARG A 46 0.79 -14.13 10.06
C ARG A 46 1.89 -13.44 10.87
N LEU A 47 3.09 -14.03 10.89
CA LEU A 47 4.25 -13.48 11.58
C LEU A 47 4.68 -12.13 11.02
N PHE A 48 4.52 -11.91 9.71
CA PHE A 48 4.83 -10.65 9.06
C PHE A 48 4.10 -9.47 9.70
N TYR A 49 2.81 -9.59 10.05
CA TYR A 49 2.09 -8.47 10.69
C TYR A 49 2.59 -8.16 12.10
N ALA A 50 2.98 -9.19 12.85
CA ALA A 50 3.64 -9.00 14.15
C ALA A 50 5.01 -8.32 13.97
N PHE A 51 5.79 -8.74 12.98
CA PHE A 51 7.06 -8.12 12.62
C PHE A 51 6.88 -6.66 12.20
N ALA A 52 5.88 -6.35 11.36
CA ALA A 52 5.57 -4.99 10.92
C ALA A 52 5.26 -4.07 12.10
N LYS A 53 4.48 -4.56 13.07
CA LYS A 53 4.16 -3.85 14.30
C LYS A 53 5.39 -3.60 15.17
N THR A 54 6.22 -4.61 15.37
CA THR A 54 7.40 -4.51 16.25
C THR A 54 8.52 -3.68 15.64
N CYS A 55 8.81 -3.85 14.35
CA CYS A 55 9.97 -3.23 13.71
C CYS A 55 9.68 -1.86 13.09
N TYR A 56 8.44 -1.62 12.65
CA TYR A 56 8.06 -0.36 11.99
C TYR A 56 6.99 0.43 12.76
N GLY A 57 6.42 -0.14 13.83
CA GLY A 57 5.37 0.52 14.62
C GLY A 57 4.02 0.61 13.91
N PHE A 58 3.83 -0.09 12.79
CA PHE A 58 2.58 -0.04 12.03
C PHE A 58 1.57 -1.07 12.53
N SER A 59 0.31 -0.65 12.65
CA SER A 59 -0.79 -1.59 12.89
C SER A 59 -0.97 -2.53 11.69
N GLU A 60 -1.65 -3.66 11.89
CA GLU A 60 -2.00 -4.57 10.79
C GLU A 60 -2.81 -3.84 9.69
N ALA A 61 -3.80 -3.04 10.09
CA ALA A 61 -4.60 -2.25 9.15
C ALA A 61 -3.75 -1.24 8.35
N THR A 62 -2.84 -0.54 9.01
CA THR A 62 -1.91 0.40 8.33
C THR A 62 -0.96 -0.34 7.39
N THR A 63 -0.43 -1.48 7.83
CA THR A 63 0.48 -2.32 7.04
C THR A 63 -0.21 -2.81 5.77
N ALA A 64 -1.43 -3.35 5.90
CA ALA A 64 -2.23 -3.80 4.76
C ALA A 64 -2.57 -2.65 3.80
N GLN A 65 -2.90 -1.47 4.33
CA GLN A 65 -3.17 -0.28 3.53
C GLN A 65 -1.94 0.15 2.72
N TYR A 66 -0.75 0.20 3.34
CA TYR A 66 0.47 0.63 2.67
C TYR A 66 0.92 -0.36 1.62
N LEU A 67 0.89 -1.66 1.92
CA LEU A 67 1.18 -2.70 0.92
C LEU A 67 0.23 -2.60 -0.27
N ARG A 68 -1.09 -2.54 -0.03
CA ARG A 68 -2.07 -2.47 -1.11
C ARG A 68 -1.86 -1.24 -1.99
N ALA A 69 -1.61 -0.08 -1.39
CA ALA A 69 -1.37 1.15 -2.15
C ALA A 69 -0.05 1.08 -2.92
N TYR A 70 1.02 0.56 -2.32
CA TYR A 70 2.30 0.37 -2.98
C TYR A 70 2.19 -0.60 -4.16
N GLU A 71 1.67 -1.80 -3.94
CA GLU A 71 1.50 -2.83 -4.97
C GLU A 71 0.62 -2.33 -6.13
N ARG A 72 -0.40 -1.51 -5.85
CA ARG A 72 -1.24 -0.92 -6.89
C ARG A 72 -0.52 0.13 -7.71
N PHE A 73 0.31 0.98 -7.10
CA PHE A 73 0.83 2.19 -7.75
C PHE A 73 2.31 2.14 -8.13
N VAL A 74 3.06 1.13 -7.71
CA VAL A 74 4.50 1.02 -8.02
C VAL A 74 4.77 1.01 -9.53
N ASP A 75 3.91 0.33 -10.29
CA ASP A 75 4.00 0.24 -11.75
C ASP A 75 2.94 1.10 -12.47
N SER A 76 2.30 2.03 -11.75
CA SER A 76 1.32 2.93 -12.36
C SER A 76 1.99 3.95 -13.26
N ARG A 77 1.34 4.31 -14.37
CA ARG A 77 1.78 5.42 -15.23
C ARG A 77 1.81 6.77 -14.50
N HIS A 78 1.03 6.89 -13.43
CA HIS A 78 0.94 8.08 -12.58
C HIS A 78 1.81 7.96 -11.32
N ARG A 79 2.76 7.01 -11.26
CA ARG A 79 3.53 6.71 -10.04
C ARG A 79 4.14 7.96 -9.41
N ALA A 80 4.74 8.83 -10.22
CA ALA A 80 5.45 10.01 -9.73
C ALA A 80 4.48 11.01 -9.07
N GLU A 81 3.32 11.21 -9.69
CA GLU A 81 2.25 12.06 -9.19
C GLU A 81 1.60 11.46 -7.93
N MET A 82 1.39 10.14 -7.90
CA MET A 82 0.88 9.42 -6.72
C MET A 82 1.79 9.64 -5.51
N GLU A 83 3.11 9.59 -5.70
CA GLU A 83 4.11 9.81 -4.66
C GLU A 83 4.15 11.28 -4.20
N ALA A 84 4.16 12.22 -5.15
CA ALA A 84 4.32 13.63 -4.85
C ALA A 84 3.05 14.27 -4.25
N LEU A 85 1.89 13.97 -4.83
CA LEU A 85 0.67 14.76 -4.60
C LEU A 85 -0.25 14.16 -3.54
N PHE A 86 -0.28 12.84 -3.41
CA PHE A 86 -1.29 12.15 -2.59
C PHE A 86 -0.72 11.69 -1.26
N SER A 87 -1.57 11.70 -0.23
CA SER A 87 -1.30 11.10 1.07
C SER A 87 -1.69 9.62 1.08
N ALA A 88 -1.19 8.88 2.07
CA ALA A 88 -1.49 7.46 2.19
C ALA A 88 -2.99 7.13 2.28
N SER A 89 -3.79 8.00 2.92
CA SER A 89 -5.23 7.81 3.07
C SER A 89 -6.01 8.14 1.80
N GLU A 90 -5.48 9.04 0.96
CA GLU A 90 -6.02 9.33 -0.38
C GLU A 90 -5.68 8.18 -1.32
N LEU A 91 -4.41 7.73 -1.36
CA LEU A 91 -3.98 6.57 -2.16
C LEU A 91 -4.80 5.31 -1.84
N ALA A 92 -5.13 5.08 -0.57
CA ALA A 92 -5.99 3.96 -0.18
C ALA A 92 -7.40 4.01 -0.79
N VAL A 93 -7.95 5.21 -1.04
CA VAL A 93 -9.24 5.37 -1.73
C VAL A 93 -9.06 5.10 -3.23
N LEU A 94 -7.96 5.58 -3.81
CA LEU A 94 -7.68 5.44 -5.24
C LEU A 94 -7.29 4.01 -5.64
N ALA A 95 -6.81 3.20 -4.69
CA ALA A 95 -6.26 1.87 -4.99
C ALA A 95 -7.26 0.86 -5.59
N ALA A 96 -8.55 1.20 -5.63
CA ALA A 96 -9.59 0.38 -6.25
C ALA A 96 -9.85 0.70 -7.74
N TYR A 97 -9.24 1.76 -8.27
CA TYR A 97 -9.49 2.27 -9.62
C TYR A 97 -8.29 1.99 -10.53
N SER A 98 -8.52 1.88 -11.84
CA SER A 98 -7.50 1.75 -12.88
C SER A 98 -6.77 3.06 -13.17
N ASP A 99 -5.65 3.01 -13.90
CA ASP A 99 -4.89 4.22 -14.25
C ASP A 99 -5.67 5.15 -15.18
N ASP A 100 -6.55 4.59 -16.02
CA ASP A 100 -7.44 5.36 -16.90
C ASP A 100 -8.43 6.19 -16.10
N GLU A 101 -9.12 5.56 -15.16
CA GLU A 101 -10.08 6.22 -14.26
C GLU A 101 -9.44 7.31 -13.40
N LEU A 102 -8.12 7.23 -13.15
CA LEU A 102 -7.40 8.14 -12.27
C LEU A 102 -6.79 9.36 -12.97
N THR A 103 -6.73 9.38 -14.31
CA THR A 103 -6.06 10.45 -15.07
C THR A 103 -6.52 11.85 -14.70
N GLU A 104 -7.84 12.04 -14.66
CA GLU A 104 -8.42 13.34 -14.35
C GLU A 104 -8.40 13.64 -12.84
N ILE A 105 -8.37 12.63 -11.98
CA ILE A 105 -8.18 12.81 -10.53
C ILE A 105 -6.77 13.33 -10.24
N VAL A 106 -5.76 12.74 -10.91
CA VAL A 106 -4.36 13.19 -10.83
C VAL A 106 -4.25 14.61 -11.35
N SER A 107 -4.84 14.91 -12.50
CA SER A 107 -4.86 16.26 -13.08
C SER A 107 -5.53 17.28 -12.16
N ALA A 108 -6.67 16.92 -11.55
CA ALA A 108 -7.39 17.78 -10.61
C ALA A 108 -6.58 18.05 -9.33
N LYS A 109 -5.89 17.03 -8.79
CA LYS A 109 -5.02 17.19 -7.61
C LYS A 109 -3.77 18.02 -7.94
N ALA A 110 -3.21 17.89 -9.14
CA ALA A 110 -2.09 18.69 -9.60
C ALA A 110 -2.49 20.18 -9.73
N ALA A 111 -3.66 20.46 -10.29
CA ALA A 111 -4.21 21.80 -10.40
C ALA A 111 -4.63 22.40 -9.05
N ASN A 112 -5.07 21.55 -8.12
CA ASN A 112 -5.45 21.95 -6.77
C ASN A 112 -4.85 21.00 -5.71
N PRO A 113 -3.62 21.25 -5.23
CA PRO A 113 -2.97 20.41 -4.22
C PRO A 113 -3.75 20.31 -2.90
N ARG A 114 -4.63 21.28 -2.62
CA ARG A 114 -5.50 21.30 -1.42
C ARG A 114 -6.76 20.44 -1.57
N LEU A 115 -7.00 19.84 -2.74
CA LEU A 115 -8.12 18.92 -2.96
C LEU A 115 -8.09 17.82 -1.91
N THR A 116 -9.10 17.76 -1.05
CA THR A 116 -9.12 16.83 0.08
C THR A 116 -9.55 15.44 -0.36
N ARG A 117 -9.33 14.45 0.52
CA ARG A 117 -9.84 13.08 0.36
C ARG A 117 -11.34 13.02 0.05
N ASP A 118 -12.15 13.85 0.70
CA ASP A 118 -13.59 13.86 0.46
C ASP A 118 -13.95 14.50 -0.89
N GLY A 119 -13.21 15.54 -1.31
CA GLY A 119 -13.31 16.08 -2.66
C GLY A 119 -12.95 15.03 -3.72
N ILE A 120 -11.88 14.26 -3.51
CA ILE A 120 -11.51 13.13 -4.38
C ILE A 120 -12.66 12.11 -4.48
N ARG A 121 -13.27 11.74 -3.35
CA ARG A 121 -14.42 10.82 -3.34
C ARG A 121 -15.62 11.36 -4.11
N GLN A 122 -15.89 12.65 -4.01
CA GLN A 122 -16.98 13.29 -4.76
C GLN A 122 -16.71 13.24 -6.27
N LEU A 123 -15.49 13.54 -6.71
CA LEU A 123 -15.10 13.45 -8.12
C LEU A 123 -15.18 12.02 -8.67
N LEU A 124 -14.85 11.01 -7.86
CA LEU A 124 -15.00 9.61 -8.26
C LEU A 124 -16.49 9.22 -8.39
N LYS A 125 -17.33 9.65 -7.45
CA LYS A 125 -18.78 9.37 -7.50
C LYS A 125 -19.46 10.00 -8.70
N SER A 126 -19.12 11.24 -9.05
CA SER A 126 -19.73 11.91 -10.20
C SER A 126 -19.41 11.20 -11.52
N ARG A 127 -18.27 10.52 -11.61
CA ARG A 127 -17.87 9.73 -12.79
C ARG A 127 -18.58 8.39 -12.89
N GLN A 128 -18.84 7.73 -11.77
CA GLN A 128 -19.59 6.47 -11.77
C GLN A 128 -21.08 6.65 -12.12
N ALA A 129 -21.58 7.88 -12.04
CA ALA A 129 -22.96 8.23 -12.36
C ALA A 129 -23.15 8.76 -13.80
N ALA A 130 -22.06 8.94 -14.55
CA ALA A 130 -22.04 9.42 -15.93
C ALA A 130 -21.79 8.27 -16.90
#